data_AF-A0A2K3MG43-F1
#
_entry.id   AF-A0A2K3MG43-F1
#
_cell.length_a   1.000
_cell.length_b   1.000
_cell.length_c   1.000
_cell.angle_alpha   90.00
_cell.angle_beta   90.00
_cell.angle_gamma   90.00
#
_symmetry.space_group_name_H-M   'P 1'
#
loop_
_entity.id
_entity.type
_entity.pdbx_description
1 polymer ?
#
loop_
_entity_poly.entity_id
_entity_poly.type
_entity_poly.pdbx_seq_one_letter_code
_entity_poly.pdbx_strand_id
1 'polypeptide(L)'
;MSGKIIISVVSLILVVGVAIGVVVVVHNKGEDPEIQTHQRSLRVICQNAEDQKLCHETLSSVRGADASDPKAYIAAAVKAATDNVIKAFNMSDRL
;
A
#
# COMPACT_ATOMS: atom_id res chain seq x y z
N MET A 1 36.20 -1.56 -42.81
CA MET A 1 34.87 -1.00 -42.44
C MET A 1 34.14 -1.83 -41.37
N SER A 2 34.34 -3.15 -41.31
CA SER A 2 33.61 -4.08 -40.42
C SER A 2 33.76 -3.79 -38.92
N GLY A 3 34.92 -3.33 -38.44
CA GLY A 3 35.12 -2.99 -37.02
C GLY A 3 34.27 -1.82 -36.52
N LYS A 4 33.97 -0.85 -37.39
CA LYS A 4 33.12 0.32 -37.04
C LYS A 4 31.65 -0.09 -36.83
N ILE A 5 31.20 -1.11 -37.57
CA ILE A 5 29.82 -1.62 -37.50
C ILE A 5 29.61 -2.38 -36.19
N ILE A 6 30.58 -3.21 -35.80
CA ILE A 6 30.51 -3.99 -34.56
C ILE A 6 30.48 -3.07 -33.32
N ILE A 7 31.30 -2.02 -33.31
CA ILE A 7 31.34 -1.04 -32.21
C ILE A 7 30.01 -0.27 -32.09
N SER A 8 29.38 0.06 -33.22
CA SER A 8 28.09 0.76 -33.23
C SER A 8 26.94 -0.09 -32.69
N VAL A 9 26.94 -1.40 -32.96
CA VAL A 9 25.88 -2.31 -32.48
C VAL A 9 25.99 -2.57 -30.98
N VAL A 10 27.21 -2.71 -30.46
CA VAL A 10 27.46 -2.93 -29.02
C VAL A 10 27.00 -1.74 -28.17
N SER A 11 27.19 -0.51 -28.67
CA SER A 11 26.76 0.71 -27.97
C SER A 11 25.24 0.77 -27.76
N LEU A 12 24.47 0.40 -28.79
CA LEU A 12 23.00 0.42 -28.72
C LEU A 12 22.46 -0.62 -27.73
N ILE A 13 23.01 -1.84 -27.73
CA ILE A 13 22.56 -2.91 -26.83
C ILE A 13 22.84 -2.55 -25.37
N LEU A 14 24.00 -1.93 -25.07
CA LEU A 14 24.34 -1.48 -23.73
C LEU A 14 23.35 -0.44 -23.19
N VAL A 15 22.97 0.56 -24.00
CA VAL A 15 22.04 1.61 -23.57
C VAL A 15 20.65 1.04 -23.27
N VAL A 16 20.14 0.16 -24.13
CA VAL A 16 18.84 -0.49 -23.92
C VAL A 16 18.85 -1.38 -22.68
N GLY A 17 19.94 -2.12 -22.44
CA GLY A 17 20.11 -2.94 -21.25
C GLY A 17 20.09 -2.13 -19.95
N VAL A 18 20.76 -0.97 -19.92
CA VAL A 18 20.75 -0.08 -18.75
C VAL A 18 19.36 0.51 -18.52
N ALA A 19 18.66 0.96 -19.57
CA ALA A 19 17.32 1.53 -19.43
C ALA A 19 16.31 0.51 -18.85
N ILE A 20 16.30 -0.72 -19.38
CA ILE A 20 15.44 -1.80 -18.88
C ILE A 20 15.84 -2.18 -17.44
N GLY A 21 17.14 -2.30 -17.16
CA GLY A 21 17.65 -2.62 -15.83
C GLY A 21 17.23 -1.61 -14.77
N VAL A 22 17.33 -0.31 -15.06
CA VAL A 22 16.90 0.75 -14.13
C VAL A 22 15.40 0.70 -13.89
N VAL A 23 14.58 0.54 -14.93
CA VAL A 23 13.11 0.47 -14.77
C VAL A 23 12.70 -0.72 -13.91
N VAL A 24 13.30 -1.89 -14.10
CA VAL A 24 13.02 -3.08 -13.27
C VAL A 24 13.48 -2.87 -11.82
N VAL A 25 14.65 -2.28 -11.60
CA VAL A 25 15.16 -2.02 -10.24
C VAL A 25 14.31 -0.98 -9.51
N VAL A 26 13.83 0.06 -10.20
CA VAL A 26 12.95 1.08 -9.62
C VAL A 26 11.56 0.50 -9.37
N HIS A 27 11.01 -0.31 -10.29
CA HIS A 27 9.72 -0.96 -10.10
C HIS A 27 9.75 -1.99 -8.96
N ASN A 28 10.86 -2.72 -8.81
CA ASN A 28 11.05 -3.70 -7.73
C ASN A 28 11.47 -3.07 -6.38
N LYS A 29 11.84 -1.77 -6.38
CA LYS A 29 12.04 -0.96 -5.17
C LYS A 29 10.82 -0.11 -4.82
N GLY A 30 9.68 -0.32 -5.50
CA GLY A 30 8.47 0.48 -5.39
C GLY A 30 7.50 0.05 -4.27
N GLU A 31 7.88 -0.86 -3.38
CA GLU A 31 7.11 -1.08 -2.15
C GLU A 31 7.72 -0.25 -1.03
N ASP A 32 7.12 0.91 -0.79
CA ASP A 32 7.45 1.75 0.35
C ASP A 32 7.44 0.88 1.62
N PRO A 33 8.52 0.86 2.42
CA PRO A 33 8.61 0.00 3.61
C PRO A 33 7.46 0.23 4.60
N GLU A 34 6.91 1.45 4.59
CA GLU A 34 5.75 1.84 5.37
C GLU A 34 4.45 1.15 4.88
N ILE A 35 4.26 1.04 3.56
CA ILE A 35 3.11 0.35 2.95
C ILE A 35 3.17 -1.16 3.25
N GLN A 36 4.36 -1.76 3.19
CA GLN A 36 4.55 -3.18 3.49
C GLN A 36 4.28 -3.49 4.97
N THR A 37 4.66 -2.57 5.86
CA THR A 37 4.40 -2.68 7.31
C THR A 37 2.90 -2.52 7.62
N HIS A 38 2.26 -1.52 7.03
CA HIS A 38 0.81 -1.30 7.15
C HIS A 38 0.00 -2.52 6.66
N GLN A 39 0.33 -3.08 5.49
CA GLN A 39 -0.35 -4.28 4.99
C GLN A 39 -0.14 -5.51 5.87
N ARG A 40 1.03 -5.66 6.50
CA ARG A 40 1.26 -6.73 7.49
C ARG A 40 0.40 -6.53 8.73
N SER A 41 0.34 -5.32 9.30
CA SER A 41 -0.47 -5.03 10.48
C SER A 41 -1.95 -5.29 10.22
N LEU A 42 -2.50 -4.80 9.09
CA LEU A 42 -3.88 -5.09 8.71
C LEU A 42 -4.12 -6.60 8.54
N ARG A 43 -3.19 -7.32 7.93
CA ARG A 43 -3.30 -8.78 7.77
C ARG A 43 -3.42 -9.48 9.11
N VAL A 44 -2.60 -9.11 10.11
CA VAL A 44 -2.61 -9.74 11.44
C VAL A 44 -3.87 -9.35 12.22
N ILE A 45 -4.22 -8.05 12.24
CA ILE A 45 -5.38 -7.54 12.99
C ILE A 45 -6.68 -8.11 12.44
N CYS A 46 -6.83 -8.11 11.11
CA CYS A 46 -8.03 -8.59 10.45
C CYS A 46 -8.05 -10.12 10.24
N GLN A 47 -7.02 -10.87 10.60
CA GLN A 47 -6.96 -12.32 10.37
C GLN A 47 -8.11 -13.08 11.03
N ASN A 48 -8.50 -12.66 12.24
CA ASN A 48 -9.52 -13.32 13.06
C ASN A 48 -10.84 -12.55 13.09
N ALA A 49 -10.99 -11.50 12.26
CA ALA A 49 -12.25 -10.78 12.14
C ALA A 49 -13.25 -11.62 11.33
N GLU A 50 -14.51 -11.67 11.78
CA GLU A 50 -15.59 -12.37 11.06
C GLU A 50 -15.78 -11.81 9.64
N ASP A 51 -15.72 -10.49 9.50
CA ASP A 51 -15.69 -9.81 8.21
C ASP A 51 -14.32 -9.17 7.97
N GLN A 52 -13.47 -9.93 7.28
CA GLN A 52 -12.13 -9.48 6.90
C GLN A 52 -12.17 -8.22 6.03
N LYS A 53 -13.16 -8.12 5.13
CA LYS A 53 -13.26 -7.00 4.19
C LYS A 53 -13.61 -5.72 4.94
N LEU A 54 -14.63 -5.79 5.79
CA LEU A 54 -15.05 -4.66 6.62
C LEU A 54 -13.91 -4.20 7.55
N CYS A 55 -13.16 -5.14 8.14
CA CYS A 55 -12.00 -4.81 8.96
C CYS A 55 -10.94 -4.05 8.16
N HIS A 56 -10.60 -4.51 6.96
CA HIS A 56 -9.64 -3.83 6.10
C HIS A 56 -10.13 -2.44 5.70
N GLU A 57 -11.40 -2.31 5.28
CA GLU A 57 -11.98 -1.02 4.91
C GLU A 57 -12.00 -0.03 6.09
N THR A 58 -12.34 -0.52 7.28
CA THR A 58 -12.39 0.29 8.51
C THR A 58 -11.01 0.80 8.92
N LEU A 59 -9.98 -0.05 8.83
CA LEU A 59 -8.64 0.27 9.32
C LEU A 59 -7.69 0.83 8.24
N SER A 60 -8.09 0.81 6.97
CA SER A 60 -7.28 1.34 5.85
C SER A 60 -6.96 2.84 5.97
N SER A 61 -7.69 3.57 6.83
CA SER A 61 -7.42 4.97 7.15
C SER A 61 -6.18 5.19 8.00
N VAL A 62 -5.66 4.17 8.69
CA VAL A 62 -4.46 4.27 9.53
C VAL A 62 -3.22 4.11 8.64
N ARG A 63 -2.49 5.19 8.35
CA ARG A 63 -1.36 5.19 7.40
C ARG A 63 -0.23 6.07 7.92
N GLY A 64 0.92 6.09 7.26
CA GLY A 64 1.98 7.00 7.68
C GLY A 64 2.63 6.57 8.98
N ALA A 65 3.05 7.58 9.74
CA ALA A 65 3.55 7.42 11.11
C ALA A 65 2.57 6.67 12.03
N ASP A 66 1.26 6.77 11.81
CA ASP A 66 0.24 6.14 12.65
C ASP A 66 0.17 4.62 12.44
N ALA A 67 0.59 4.10 11.28
CA ALA A 67 0.59 2.66 10.99
C ALA A 67 1.60 1.88 11.84
N SER A 68 2.55 2.57 12.47
CA SER A 68 3.51 1.98 13.39
C SER A 68 3.01 1.92 14.84
N ASP A 69 1.91 2.61 15.18
CA ASP A 69 1.34 2.64 16.52
C ASP A 69 0.10 1.72 16.61
N PRO A 70 0.14 0.62 17.40
CA PRO A 70 -1.01 -0.24 17.65
C PRO A 70 -2.24 0.51 18.19
N LYS A 71 -2.04 1.60 18.95
CA LYS A 71 -3.13 2.39 19.51
C LYS A 71 -3.92 3.13 18.44
N ALA A 72 -3.28 3.50 17.33
CA ALA A 72 -3.95 4.17 16.22
C ALA A 72 -5.02 3.27 15.57
N TYR A 73 -4.74 1.97 15.44
CA TYR A 73 -5.72 0.99 14.94
C TYR A 73 -6.92 0.82 15.88
N ILE A 74 -6.69 0.78 17.20
CA ILE A 74 -7.78 0.70 18.19
C ILE A 74 -8.62 1.97 18.16
N ALA A 75 -7.98 3.14 18.13
CA ALA A 75 -8.68 4.42 18.05
C ALA A 75 -9.51 4.53 16.76
N ALA A 76 -8.98 4.08 15.62
CA ALA A 76 -9.69 4.02 14.35
C ALA A 76 -10.91 3.10 14.41
N ALA A 77 -10.78 1.90 14.99
CA ALA A 77 -11.90 0.97 15.15
C ALA A 77 -13.02 1.56 16.03
N VAL A 78 -12.66 2.15 17.18
CA VAL A 78 -13.63 2.79 18.10
C VAL A 78 -14.31 3.98 17.43
N LYS A 79 -13.54 4.80 16.70
CA LYS A 79 -14.08 5.93 15.95
C LYS A 79 -15.08 5.47 14.88
N ALA A 80 -14.72 4.47 14.08
CA ALA A 80 -15.61 3.94 13.07
C ALA A 80 -16.90 3.35 13.67
N ALA A 81 -16.82 2.65 14.80
CA ALA A 81 -18.00 2.18 15.50
C ALA A 81 -18.89 3.35 15.96
N THR A 82 -18.28 4.38 16.55
CA THR A 82 -18.98 5.59 17.03
C THR A 82 -19.66 6.35 15.88
N ASP A 83 -18.96 6.53 14.76
CA ASP A 83 -19.50 7.21 13.57
C ASP A 83 -20.70 6.45 12.98
N ASN A 84 -20.64 5.12 12.95
CA ASN A 84 -21.77 4.29 12.51
C ASN A 84 -22.98 4.41 13.45
N VAL A 85 -22.75 4.45 14.76
CA VAL A 85 -23.82 4.65 15.75
C VAL A 85 -24.46 6.03 15.58
N ILE A 86 -23.67 7.10 15.45
CA ILE A 86 -24.18 8.45 15.19
C ILE A 86 -24.97 8.50 13.89
N LYS A 87 -24.46 7.86 12.83
CA LYS A 87 -25.14 7.77 11.54
C LYS A 87 -26.48 7.05 11.65
N ALA A 88 -26.55 5.97 12.42
CA ALA A 88 -27.79 5.25 12.69
C ALA A 88 -28.81 6.13 13.45
N PHE A 89 -28.36 6.85 14.48
CA PHE A 89 -29.22 7.80 15.20
C PHE A 89 -29.76 8.90 14.28
N ASN A 90 -28.92 9.51 13.45
CA ASN A 90 -29.35 10.55 12.51
C ASN A 90 -30.35 10.02 11.47
N MET A 91 -30.20 8.78 10.99
CA MET A 91 -31.20 8.16 10.14
C MET A 91 -32.52 7.90 10.90
N SER A 92 -32.43 7.52 12.18
CA SER A 92 -33.60 7.25 13.01
C SER A 92 -34.37 8.52 13.38
N ASP A 93 -33.70 9.67 13.58
CA ASP A 93 -34.32 10.98 13.78
C ASP A 93 -35.07 11.49 12.54
N ARG A 94 -34.77 10.93 11.36
CA ARG A 94 -35.41 11.30 10.09
C ARG A 94 -36.61 10.42 9.74
N LEU A 95 -36.95 9.44 10.58
CA LEU A 95 -38.22 8.68 10.53
C LEU A 95 -39.23 9.27 11.51
#